data_AF-A0A7Y3JCB1-F1
#
_entry.id   AF-A0A7Y3JCB1-F1
#
_cell.length_a   1.000
_cell.length_b   1.000
_cell.length_c   1.000
_cell.angle_alpha   90.00
_cell.angle_beta   90.00
_cell.angle_gamma   90.00
#
_symmetry.space_group_name_H-M   'P 1'
#
loop_
_entity.id
_entity.type
_entity.pdbx_description
1 polymer ?
#
loop_
_entity_poly.entity_id
_entity_poly.type
_entity_poly.pdbx_seq_one_letter_code
_entity_poly.pdbx_strand_id
1 'polypeptide(L)'
;MKSRALVGTARELLRAVLRFDLPTDVVLSRYFRAHPRLGQRDRHVLAESIYQIVRHLRLYRQLAQGAKGAQDLHLLALGWQGDANGPLDEAFAPELLAWREQMLQFDLSTLQPAVRYSQPDWMAQALLERGDMNAATFQSLAQSLLQAAPLDLRVNLLKTTREAAAGELRSLGIAAEPMRYSPWGLRVRGKPALNRSALFSEGAIEVQDEGSQLLALLLAPRRGEMVADFCAGAGGKTLALGAMMRNTGRLYAFDVAEHRLDKLRPRLARSGLSNVYPVVIAHERDDRIQRLAGKLDRVLVDAPCTGTGTLRRNPDLKWRLGEADVLKLAAQQASILKSAATLLKPGGRLVYATCSLLPAENRLVVESFLRERADFALHDAAEALAQQQVGFESQPGQAMLELFPDRHGTDGFFAAVMQRS
;
A
#
# COMPACT_ATOMS: atom_id res chain seq x y z
N MET A 1 26.22 0.43 -18.34
CA MET A 1 26.38 -0.60 -19.40
C MET A 1 25.96 -0.02 -20.76
N LYS A 2 26.39 -0.53 -21.93
CA LYS A 2 25.86 -0.04 -23.23
C LYS A 2 24.35 -0.29 -23.31
N SER A 3 23.57 0.64 -23.89
CA SER A 3 22.10 0.63 -23.92
C SER A 3 21.50 -0.69 -24.45
N ARG A 4 22.06 -1.27 -25.53
CA ARG A 4 21.62 -2.59 -26.07
C ARG A 4 21.77 -3.76 -25.10
N ALA A 5 22.85 -3.79 -24.32
CA ALA A 5 23.07 -4.85 -23.34
C ALA A 5 22.09 -4.73 -22.14
N LEU A 6 21.68 -3.50 -21.82
CA LEU A 6 20.64 -3.24 -20.81
C LEU A 6 19.26 -3.73 -21.28
N VAL A 7 18.94 -3.60 -22.57
CA VAL A 7 17.71 -4.17 -23.15
C VAL A 7 17.68 -5.69 -23.03
N GLY A 8 18.80 -6.38 -23.31
CA GLY A 8 18.91 -7.84 -23.12
C GLY A 8 18.61 -8.26 -21.67
N THR A 9 19.20 -7.53 -20.71
CA THR A 9 18.97 -7.71 -19.26
C THR A 9 17.50 -7.46 -18.91
N ALA A 10 16.90 -6.39 -19.44
CA ALA A 10 15.50 -6.05 -19.21
C ALA A 10 14.54 -7.11 -19.75
N ARG A 11 14.85 -7.75 -20.89
CA ARG A 11 14.05 -8.84 -21.46
C ARG A 11 14.02 -10.06 -20.56
N GLU A 12 15.19 -10.48 -20.07
CA GLU A 12 15.30 -11.60 -19.14
C GLU A 12 14.46 -11.33 -17.88
N LEU A 13 14.64 -10.14 -17.30
CA LEU A 13 13.93 -9.72 -16.10
C LEU A 13 12.42 -9.63 -16.31
N LEU A 14 11.99 -9.07 -17.45
CA LEU A 14 10.57 -8.98 -17.82
C LEU A 14 9.95 -10.37 -17.96
N ARG A 15 10.61 -11.31 -18.62
CA ARG A 15 10.12 -12.69 -18.74
C ARG A 15 9.97 -13.37 -17.38
N ALA A 16 10.87 -13.10 -16.43
CA ALA A 16 10.75 -13.62 -15.08
C ALA A 16 9.56 -12.99 -14.32
N VAL A 17 9.39 -11.67 -14.41
CA VAL A 17 8.30 -10.95 -13.74
C VAL A 17 6.93 -11.33 -14.29
N LEU A 18 6.78 -11.48 -15.62
CA LEU A 18 5.51 -11.80 -16.26
C LEU A 18 5.00 -13.22 -16.00
N ARG A 19 5.77 -14.07 -15.32
CA ARG A 19 5.28 -15.36 -14.77
C ARG A 19 4.38 -15.16 -13.57
N PHE A 20 4.56 -14.05 -12.86
CA PHE A 20 3.78 -13.70 -11.67
C PHE A 20 3.87 -14.72 -10.51
N ASP A 21 4.88 -15.61 -10.52
CA ASP A 21 5.16 -16.57 -9.44
C ASP A 21 5.49 -15.88 -8.11
N LEU A 22 6.09 -14.68 -8.18
CA LEU A 22 6.54 -13.90 -7.03
C LEU A 22 6.19 -12.41 -7.22
N PRO A 23 6.12 -11.63 -6.13
CA PRO A 23 6.00 -10.19 -6.22
C PRO A 23 7.13 -9.56 -7.06
N THR A 24 6.80 -8.51 -7.82
CA THR A 24 7.77 -7.86 -8.74
C THR A 24 9.03 -7.39 -8.00
N ASP A 25 8.87 -6.77 -6.83
CA ASP A 25 9.97 -6.26 -6.00
C ASP A 25 10.92 -7.39 -5.55
N VAL A 26 10.38 -8.57 -5.25
CA VAL A 26 11.15 -9.75 -4.87
C VAL A 26 11.98 -10.26 -6.06
N VAL A 27 11.37 -10.35 -7.25
CA VAL A 27 12.08 -10.77 -8.47
C VAL A 27 13.22 -9.80 -8.79
N LEU A 28 12.93 -8.49 -8.81
CA LEU A 28 13.93 -7.44 -9.02
C LEU A 28 15.06 -7.51 -7.98
N SER A 29 14.71 -7.64 -6.70
CA SER A 29 15.68 -7.69 -5.60
C SER A 29 16.60 -8.90 -5.69
N ARG A 30 16.06 -10.09 -6.02
CA ARG A 30 16.85 -11.32 -6.23
C ARG A 30 17.78 -11.15 -7.44
N TYR A 31 17.25 -10.63 -8.54
CA TYR A 31 18.02 -10.42 -9.77
C TYR A 31 19.19 -9.45 -9.55
N PHE A 32 18.94 -8.30 -8.90
CA PHE A 32 19.99 -7.31 -8.65
C PHE A 32 21.05 -7.79 -7.64
N ARG A 33 20.69 -8.68 -6.71
CA ARG A 33 21.66 -9.35 -5.82
C ARG A 33 22.56 -10.32 -6.59
N ALA A 34 21.99 -11.07 -7.53
CA ALA A 34 22.75 -11.99 -8.38
C ALA A 34 23.65 -11.27 -9.42
N HIS A 35 23.35 -9.99 -9.73
CA HIS A 35 24.06 -9.20 -10.73
C HIS A 35 24.72 -7.94 -10.12
N PRO A 36 25.78 -8.08 -9.30
CA PRO A 36 26.40 -6.97 -8.59
C PRO A 36 27.03 -5.92 -9.53
N ARG A 37 27.39 -6.31 -10.76
CA ARG A 37 27.94 -5.42 -11.80
C ARG A 37 26.96 -4.35 -12.29
N LEU A 38 25.66 -4.52 -12.07
CA LEU A 38 24.66 -3.50 -12.41
C LEU A 38 24.81 -2.31 -11.45
N GLY A 39 25.15 -1.15 -12.00
CA GLY A 39 25.23 0.11 -11.25
C GLY A 39 23.85 0.61 -10.82
N GLN A 40 23.82 1.62 -9.94
CA GLN A 40 22.57 2.18 -9.41
C GLN A 40 21.65 2.72 -10.52
N ARG A 41 22.21 3.41 -11.52
CA ARG A 41 21.46 3.93 -12.67
C ARG A 41 20.84 2.81 -13.50
N ASP A 42 21.60 1.77 -13.81
CA ASP A 42 21.13 0.60 -14.57
C ASP A 42 19.97 -0.09 -13.83
N ARG A 43 20.10 -0.31 -12.51
CA ARG A 43 19.03 -0.91 -11.68
C ARG A 43 17.77 -0.05 -11.65
N HIS A 44 17.92 1.27 -11.58
CA HIS A 44 16.79 2.20 -11.59
C HIS A 44 16.03 2.13 -12.91
N VAL A 45 16.71 2.23 -14.05
CA VAL A 45 16.09 2.13 -15.39
C VAL A 45 15.37 0.80 -15.56
N LEU A 46 16.01 -0.31 -15.17
CA LEU A 46 15.40 -1.64 -15.22
C LEU A 46 14.13 -1.70 -14.37
N ALA A 47 14.20 -1.28 -13.11
CA ALA A 47 13.06 -1.32 -12.20
C ALA A 47 11.89 -0.47 -12.72
N GLU A 48 12.13 0.80 -13.07
CA GLU A 48 11.07 1.69 -13.55
C GLU A 48 10.45 1.18 -14.86
N SER A 49 11.25 0.67 -15.80
CA SER A 49 10.74 0.09 -17.05
C SER A 49 9.85 -1.13 -16.79
N ILE A 50 10.28 -2.03 -15.90
CA ILE A 50 9.50 -3.22 -15.55
C ILE A 50 8.19 -2.82 -14.85
N TYR A 51 8.23 -1.92 -13.88
CA TYR A 51 7.02 -1.45 -13.21
C TYR A 51 6.07 -0.73 -14.17
N GLN A 52 6.59 0.06 -15.12
CA GLN A 52 5.79 0.71 -16.15
C GLN A 52 5.05 -0.32 -17.01
N ILE A 53 5.74 -1.38 -17.44
CA ILE A 53 5.13 -2.45 -18.24
C ILE A 53 4.08 -3.21 -17.42
N VAL A 54 4.36 -3.56 -16.17
CA VAL A 54 3.40 -4.29 -15.32
C VAL A 54 2.14 -3.46 -15.04
N ARG A 55 2.27 -2.13 -14.84
CA ARG A 55 1.12 -1.22 -14.68
C ARG A 55 0.22 -1.22 -15.91
N HIS A 56 0.83 -1.10 -17.09
CA HIS A 56 0.15 -0.96 -18.38
C HIS A 56 0.04 -2.26 -19.18
N LEU A 57 0.21 -3.42 -18.53
CA LEU A 57 0.46 -4.69 -19.22
C LEU A 57 -0.62 -5.06 -20.24
N ARG A 58 -1.90 -4.95 -19.85
CA ARG A 58 -3.02 -5.29 -20.73
C ARG A 58 -3.13 -4.32 -21.90
N LEU A 59 -2.92 -3.02 -21.67
CA LEU A 59 -2.87 -2.04 -22.75
C LEU A 59 -1.72 -2.32 -23.71
N TYR A 60 -0.50 -2.54 -23.19
CA TYR A 60 0.67 -2.78 -24.04
C TYR A 60 0.56 -4.09 -24.81
N ARG A 61 -0.07 -5.13 -24.23
CA ARG A 61 -0.40 -6.35 -24.96
C ARG A 61 -1.41 -6.09 -26.09
N GLN A 62 -2.41 -5.24 -25.85
CA GLN A 62 -3.38 -4.85 -26.87
C GLN A 62 -2.71 -4.10 -28.03
N LEU A 63 -1.86 -3.11 -27.73
CA LEU A 63 -1.13 -2.35 -28.75
C LEU A 63 -0.12 -3.20 -29.52
N ALA A 64 0.50 -4.19 -28.86
CA ALA A 64 1.41 -5.13 -29.49
C ALA A 64 0.72 -6.26 -30.25
N GLN A 65 -0.62 -6.30 -30.30
CA GLN A 65 -1.35 -7.33 -31.02
C GLN A 65 -1.07 -7.22 -32.53
N GLY A 66 -0.60 -8.30 -33.15
CA GLY A 66 -0.24 -8.32 -34.57
C GLY A 66 1.14 -7.73 -34.91
N ALA A 67 1.89 -7.23 -33.92
CA ALA A 67 3.25 -6.76 -34.14
C ALA A 67 4.19 -7.92 -34.52
N LYS A 68 5.10 -7.68 -35.47
CA LYS A 68 6.07 -8.69 -35.93
C LYS A 68 7.28 -8.75 -34.99
N GLY A 69 7.59 -9.94 -34.46
CA GLY A 69 8.77 -10.18 -33.63
C GLY A 69 8.42 -10.58 -32.20
N ALA A 70 9.39 -10.48 -31.29
CA ALA A 70 9.22 -10.95 -29.92
C ALA A 70 8.35 -9.99 -29.09
N GLN A 71 7.31 -10.52 -28.43
CA GLN A 71 6.35 -9.71 -27.67
C GLN A 71 7.02 -8.94 -26.51
N ASP A 72 7.95 -9.56 -25.80
CA ASP A 72 8.70 -8.95 -24.70
C ASP A 72 9.47 -7.70 -25.12
N LEU A 73 9.98 -7.66 -26.36
CA LEU A 73 10.70 -6.53 -26.92
C LEU A 73 9.76 -5.35 -27.23
N HIS A 74 8.54 -5.63 -27.72
CA HIS A 74 7.51 -4.61 -27.95
C HIS A 74 6.99 -4.02 -26.65
N LEU A 75 6.76 -4.87 -25.64
CA LEU A 75 6.39 -4.40 -24.29
C LEU A 75 7.49 -3.50 -23.71
N LEU A 76 8.77 -3.88 -23.85
CA LEU A 76 9.89 -3.04 -23.44
C LEU A 76 9.95 -1.72 -24.19
N ALA A 77 9.77 -1.72 -25.52
CA ALA A 77 9.79 -0.48 -26.29
C ALA A 77 8.69 0.50 -25.83
N LEU A 78 7.48 0.01 -25.55
CA LEU A 78 6.38 0.84 -25.03
C LEU A 78 6.65 1.35 -23.61
N GLY A 79 7.20 0.51 -22.74
CA GLY A 79 7.37 0.81 -21.31
C GLY A 79 8.77 1.26 -20.89
N TRP A 80 9.71 1.47 -21.82
CA TRP A 80 11.10 1.82 -21.48
C TRP A 80 11.17 3.17 -20.74
N GLN A 81 11.84 3.17 -19.60
CA GLN A 81 12.07 4.35 -18.74
C GLN A 81 13.57 4.71 -18.68
N GLY A 82 14.36 4.29 -19.67
CA GLY A 82 15.73 4.76 -19.81
C GLY A 82 15.78 6.27 -20.00
N ASP A 83 16.89 6.88 -19.57
CA ASP A 83 17.07 8.32 -19.49
C ASP A 83 16.57 9.03 -20.75
N ALA A 84 15.79 10.11 -20.58
CA ALA A 84 15.33 10.95 -21.67
C ALA A 84 16.49 11.53 -22.53
N ASN A 85 17.73 11.44 -22.02
CA ASN A 85 18.97 11.94 -22.61
C ASN A 85 19.94 10.85 -23.12
N GLY A 86 19.58 9.56 -23.07
CA GLY A 86 20.31 8.49 -23.77
C GLY A 86 19.45 8.03 -24.94
N PRO A 87 19.92 8.13 -26.19
CA PRO A 87 18.98 8.12 -27.31
C PRO A 87 18.41 6.70 -27.50
N LEU A 88 17.09 6.62 -27.68
CA LEU A 88 16.33 5.36 -27.79
C LEU A 88 16.83 4.48 -28.95
N ASP A 89 17.42 5.10 -29.96
CA ASP A 89 18.11 4.51 -31.12
C ASP A 89 19.33 3.64 -30.75
N GLU A 90 19.97 3.92 -29.62
CA GLU A 90 21.01 3.05 -29.06
C GLU A 90 20.42 1.81 -28.39
N ALA A 91 19.17 1.88 -27.90
CA ALA A 91 18.54 0.78 -27.17
C ALA A 91 17.77 -0.18 -28.10
N PHE A 92 17.06 0.36 -29.09
CA PHE A 92 16.15 -0.39 -29.96
C PHE A 92 16.44 -0.17 -31.44
N ALA A 93 16.02 -1.12 -32.28
CA ALA A 93 16.15 -0.99 -33.73
C ALA A 93 15.20 0.10 -34.28
N PRO A 94 15.58 0.83 -35.35
CA PRO A 94 14.76 1.91 -35.93
C PRO A 94 13.33 1.49 -36.28
N GLU A 95 13.14 0.27 -36.80
CA GLU A 95 11.82 -0.23 -37.18
C GLU A 95 10.89 -0.38 -35.97
N LEU A 96 11.46 -0.79 -34.83
CA LEU A 96 10.72 -0.92 -33.58
C LEU A 96 10.39 0.45 -32.96
N LEU A 97 11.27 1.43 -33.15
CA LEU A 97 11.02 2.81 -32.71
C LEU A 97 9.92 3.48 -33.54
N ALA A 98 9.93 3.29 -34.87
CA ALA A 98 8.86 3.76 -35.74
C ALA A 98 7.50 3.12 -35.36
N TRP A 99 7.49 1.81 -35.10
CA TRP A 99 6.29 1.13 -34.58
C TRP A 99 5.83 1.71 -33.24
N ARG A 100 6.76 1.95 -32.31
CA ARG A 100 6.45 2.53 -30.99
C ARG A 100 5.79 3.91 -31.14
N GLU A 101 6.35 4.77 -31.98
CA GLU A 101 5.81 6.11 -32.24
C GLU A 101 4.38 6.04 -32.79
N GLN A 102 4.12 5.13 -33.73
CA GLN A 102 2.77 4.88 -34.24
C GLN A 102 1.81 4.46 -33.11
N MET A 103 2.23 3.55 -32.22
CA MET A 103 1.40 3.08 -31.11
C MET A 103 1.15 4.15 -30.04
N LEU A 104 2.09 5.08 -29.83
CA LEU A 104 1.89 6.22 -28.93
C LEU A 104 0.86 7.22 -29.45
N GLN A 105 0.58 7.23 -30.76
CA GLN A 105 -0.46 8.03 -31.39
C GLN A 105 -1.82 7.30 -31.52
N PHE A 106 -1.90 6.04 -31.10
CA PHE A 106 -3.12 5.24 -31.18
C PHE A 106 -4.24 5.88 -30.33
N ASP A 107 -5.44 6.01 -30.90
CA ASP A 107 -6.60 6.53 -30.17
C ASP A 107 -7.13 5.51 -29.16
N LEU A 108 -6.65 5.65 -27.91
CA LEU A 108 -7.04 4.81 -26.78
C LEU A 108 -8.53 4.91 -26.41
N SER A 109 -9.27 5.92 -26.89
CA SER A 109 -10.71 6.04 -26.62
C SER A 109 -11.54 4.96 -27.31
N THR A 110 -10.99 4.35 -28.36
CA THR A 110 -11.60 3.22 -29.08
C THR A 110 -11.55 1.91 -28.30
N LEU A 111 -10.73 1.83 -27.24
CA LEU A 111 -10.57 0.63 -26.42
C LEU A 111 -11.56 0.62 -25.26
N GLN A 112 -12.00 -0.59 -24.88
CA GLN A 112 -12.79 -0.80 -23.67
C GLN A 112 -12.05 -0.24 -22.44
N PRO A 113 -12.73 0.41 -21.47
CA PRO A 113 -12.08 1.04 -20.31
C PRO A 113 -11.14 0.11 -19.54
N ALA A 114 -11.51 -1.16 -19.34
CA ALA A 114 -10.67 -2.13 -18.66
C ALA A 114 -9.34 -2.41 -19.40
N VAL A 115 -9.34 -2.39 -20.73
CA VAL A 115 -8.13 -2.50 -21.56
C VAL A 115 -7.32 -1.20 -21.48
N ARG A 116 -7.99 -0.06 -21.70
CA ARG A 116 -7.38 1.28 -21.68
C ARG A 116 -6.62 1.56 -20.39
N TYR A 117 -7.21 1.21 -19.24
CA TYR A 117 -6.60 1.43 -17.92
C TYR A 117 -5.89 0.19 -17.36
N SER A 118 -5.65 -0.83 -18.21
CA SER A 118 -4.95 -2.06 -17.87
C SER A 118 -5.45 -2.74 -16.59
N GLN A 119 -6.77 -2.82 -16.42
CA GLN A 119 -7.42 -3.55 -15.34
C GLN A 119 -7.80 -4.95 -15.83
N PRO A 120 -7.68 -6.02 -15.00
CA PRO A 120 -8.36 -7.28 -15.27
C PRO A 120 -9.87 -7.09 -15.32
N ASP A 121 -10.58 -7.94 -16.09
CA ASP A 121 -12.05 -7.82 -16.24
C ASP A 121 -12.77 -7.98 -14.90
N TRP A 122 -12.39 -8.99 -14.11
CA TRP A 122 -12.98 -9.22 -12.78
C TRP A 122 -12.87 -7.99 -11.87
N MET A 123 -11.73 -7.29 -11.90
CA MET A 123 -11.49 -6.15 -11.04
C MET A 123 -12.24 -4.91 -11.55
N ALA A 124 -12.25 -4.69 -12.86
CA ALA A 124 -13.02 -3.60 -13.46
C ALA A 124 -14.52 -3.75 -13.16
N GLN A 125 -15.05 -4.97 -13.31
CA GLN A 125 -16.43 -5.30 -12.99
C GLN A 125 -16.72 -5.05 -11.50
N ALA A 126 -15.92 -5.62 -10.60
CA ALA A 126 -16.11 -5.45 -9.15
C ALA A 126 -16.05 -3.97 -8.70
N LEU A 127 -15.26 -3.13 -9.36
CA LEU A 127 -15.20 -1.69 -9.09
C LEU A 127 -16.43 -0.93 -9.62
N LEU A 128 -16.97 -1.31 -10.78
CA LEU A 128 -18.17 -0.71 -11.35
C LEU A 128 -19.45 -1.11 -10.57
N GLU A 129 -19.48 -2.32 -10.03
CA GLU A 129 -20.61 -2.86 -9.27
C GLU A 129 -20.68 -2.35 -7.81
N ARG A 130 -19.77 -1.46 -7.39
CA ARG A 130 -19.76 -0.88 -6.03
C ARG A 130 -21.00 -0.05 -5.69
N GLY A 131 -21.77 0.37 -6.69
CA GLY A 131 -22.94 1.24 -6.56
C GLY A 131 -22.63 2.73 -6.36
N ASP A 132 -21.40 3.10 -6.01
CA ASP A 132 -20.90 4.47 -5.83
C ASP A 132 -19.93 4.92 -6.95
N MET A 133 -19.77 4.09 -7.97
CA MET A 133 -18.85 4.29 -9.09
C MET A 133 -19.63 4.43 -10.39
N ASN A 134 -19.41 5.53 -11.11
CA ASN A 134 -19.89 5.71 -12.47
C ASN A 134 -18.71 5.67 -13.45
N ALA A 135 -18.97 5.78 -14.76
CA ALA A 135 -17.92 5.71 -15.77
C ALA A 135 -16.80 6.75 -15.57
N ALA A 136 -17.16 7.98 -15.18
CA ALA A 136 -16.19 9.07 -14.98
C ALA A 136 -15.34 8.85 -13.71
N THR A 137 -15.96 8.47 -12.59
CA THR A 137 -15.23 8.18 -11.34
C THR A 137 -14.38 6.92 -11.46
N PHE A 138 -14.86 5.90 -12.19
CA PHE A 138 -14.06 4.72 -12.52
C PHE A 138 -12.81 5.10 -13.34
N GLN A 139 -12.99 5.90 -14.39
CA GLN A 139 -11.87 6.37 -15.21
C GLN A 139 -10.84 7.14 -14.39
N SER A 140 -11.29 8.10 -13.58
CA SER A 140 -10.43 8.89 -12.69
C SER A 140 -9.59 8.00 -11.76
N LEU A 141 -10.25 7.07 -11.07
CA LEU A 141 -9.59 6.10 -10.20
C LEU A 141 -8.62 5.20 -10.98
N ALA A 142 -9.08 4.58 -12.07
CA ALA A 142 -8.28 3.64 -12.83
C ALA A 142 -7.03 4.29 -13.44
N GLN A 143 -7.14 5.54 -13.89
CA GLN A 143 -5.99 6.34 -14.36
C GLN A 143 -5.01 6.64 -13.21
N SER A 144 -5.50 6.98 -12.02
CA SER A 144 -4.64 7.25 -10.86
C SER A 144 -3.87 6.00 -10.41
N LEU A 145 -4.46 4.80 -10.52
CA LEU A 145 -3.83 3.53 -10.17
C LEU A 145 -2.68 3.14 -11.12
N LEU A 146 -2.61 3.75 -12.31
CA LEU A 146 -1.50 3.59 -13.26
C LEU A 146 -0.30 4.50 -12.96
N GLN A 147 -0.44 5.45 -12.04
CA GLN A 147 0.66 6.34 -11.68
C GLN A 147 1.56 5.70 -10.61
N ALA A 148 2.84 6.06 -10.60
CA ALA A 148 3.73 5.71 -9.49
C ALA A 148 3.34 6.52 -8.25
N ALA A 149 3.22 5.85 -7.10
CA ALA A 149 2.93 6.55 -5.84
C ALA A 149 4.13 7.40 -5.37
N PRO A 150 3.88 8.55 -4.72
CA PRO A 150 4.94 9.33 -4.08
C PRO A 150 5.56 8.59 -2.89
N LEU A 151 6.70 9.10 -2.42
CA LEU A 151 7.34 8.62 -1.20
C LEU A 151 6.76 9.37 0.00
N ASP A 152 6.04 8.62 0.82
CA ASP A 152 5.35 9.13 1.99
C ASP A 152 6.08 8.70 3.26
N LEU A 153 6.36 9.67 4.13
CA LEU A 153 7.09 9.48 5.38
C LEU A 153 6.19 9.84 6.55
N ARG A 154 6.27 9.05 7.62
CA ARG A 154 5.72 9.38 8.93
C ARG A 154 6.85 9.77 9.87
N VAL A 155 6.74 10.95 10.46
CA VAL A 155 7.69 11.42 11.47
C VAL A 155 7.38 10.80 12.83
N ASN A 156 8.42 10.32 13.52
CA ASN A 156 8.32 9.80 14.87
C ASN A 156 8.33 10.95 15.88
N LEU A 157 7.14 11.33 16.35
CA LEU A 157 6.94 12.44 17.29
C LEU A 157 7.47 12.19 18.71
N LEU A 158 8.06 11.02 18.98
CA LEU A 158 8.85 10.79 20.20
C LEU A 158 10.28 11.34 20.09
N LYS A 159 10.79 11.48 18.87
CA LYS A 159 12.19 11.83 18.61
C LYS A 159 12.37 13.24 18.05
N THR A 160 11.43 13.68 17.22
CA THR A 160 11.54 14.97 16.53
C THR A 160 10.16 15.52 16.18
N THR A 161 10.10 16.75 15.67
CA THR A 161 8.89 17.36 15.13
C THR A 161 8.84 17.22 13.61
N ARG A 162 7.66 17.38 13.02
CA ARG A 162 7.49 17.33 11.56
C ARG A 162 8.32 18.41 10.87
N GLU A 163 8.36 19.60 11.45
CA GLU A 163 9.05 20.77 10.94
C GLU A 163 10.58 20.59 11.01
N ALA A 164 11.09 20.03 12.10
CA ALA A 164 12.51 19.71 12.25
C ALA A 164 12.96 18.61 11.28
N ALA A 165 12.19 17.52 11.15
CA ALA A 165 12.47 16.47 10.18
C ALA A 165 12.47 16.99 8.73
N ALA A 166 11.53 17.88 8.38
CA ALA A 166 11.52 18.53 7.07
C ALA A 166 12.76 19.43 6.87
N GLY A 167 13.22 20.13 7.91
CA GLY A 167 14.46 20.91 7.87
C GLY A 167 15.70 20.08 7.59
N GLU A 168 15.82 18.92 8.23
CA GLU A 168 16.93 17.99 8.00
C GLU A 168 16.85 17.32 6.62
N LEU A 169 15.65 16.98 6.12
CA LEU A 169 15.52 16.52 4.73
C LEU A 169 15.97 17.60 3.73
N ARG A 170 15.63 18.87 3.98
CA ARG A 170 16.07 19.98 3.12
C ARG A 170 17.58 20.17 3.12
N SER A 171 18.26 20.01 4.26
CA SER A 171 19.74 20.10 4.31
C SER A 171 20.43 18.98 3.54
N LEU A 172 19.74 17.85 3.34
CA LEU A 172 20.16 16.74 2.47
C LEU A 172 19.77 16.93 1.00
N GLY A 173 19.21 18.08 0.63
CA GLY A 173 18.72 18.36 -0.73
C GLY A 173 17.42 17.60 -1.08
N ILE A 174 16.70 17.10 -0.08
CA ILE A 174 15.45 16.38 -0.26
C ILE A 174 14.28 17.30 0.04
N ALA A 175 13.54 17.70 -1.00
CA ALA A 175 12.31 18.46 -0.84
C ALA A 175 11.21 17.59 -0.20
N ALA A 176 10.73 18.02 0.96
CA ALA A 176 9.67 17.36 1.71
C ALA A 176 8.58 18.38 2.08
N GLU A 177 7.33 18.06 1.73
CA GLU A 177 6.16 18.90 1.97
C GLU A 177 5.26 18.23 3.02
N PRO A 178 4.62 18.97 3.95
CA PRO A 178 3.59 18.41 4.81
C PRO A 178 2.48 17.75 3.99
N MET A 179 1.98 16.61 4.47
CA MET A 179 0.84 15.95 3.85
C MET A 179 -0.49 16.66 4.20
N ARG A 180 -1.54 16.37 3.43
CA ARG A 180 -2.84 17.07 3.53
C ARG A 180 -3.58 16.76 4.83
N TYR A 181 -3.57 15.51 5.25
CA TYR A 181 -4.39 15.00 6.35
C TYR A 181 -3.54 14.62 7.56
N SER A 182 -2.40 13.97 7.35
CA SER A 182 -1.61 13.43 8.46
C SER A 182 -0.81 14.51 9.21
N PRO A 183 -0.96 14.65 10.53
CA PRO A 183 -0.28 15.69 11.31
C PRO A 183 1.23 15.46 11.45
N TRP A 184 1.69 14.21 11.25
CA TRP A 184 3.07 13.75 11.27
C TRP A 184 3.65 13.43 9.88
N GLY A 185 2.87 13.62 8.81
CA GLY A 185 3.22 13.16 7.47
C GLY A 185 4.09 14.14 6.69
N LEU A 186 5.10 13.64 6.00
CA LEU A 186 5.90 14.36 5.01
C LEU A 186 5.93 13.60 3.67
N ARG A 187 5.55 14.28 2.59
CA ARG A 187 5.62 13.76 1.23
C ARG A 187 6.90 14.23 0.54
N VAL A 188 7.63 13.29 -0.02
CA VAL A 188 8.88 13.51 -0.75
C VAL A 188 8.66 13.20 -2.23
N ARG A 189 9.13 14.10 -3.09
CA ARG A 189 9.13 13.87 -4.54
C ARG A 189 10.28 12.94 -4.93
N GLY A 190 10.00 12.02 -5.86
CA GLY A 190 10.99 11.03 -6.30
C GLY A 190 11.25 9.93 -5.25
N LYS A 191 12.40 9.26 -5.39
CA LYS A 191 12.79 8.11 -4.56
C LYS A 191 14.23 8.27 -4.04
N PRO A 192 14.53 9.30 -3.23
CA PRO A 192 15.87 9.49 -2.68
C PRO A 192 16.29 8.32 -1.79
N ALA A 193 17.59 8.08 -1.70
CA ALA A 193 18.16 7.04 -0.85
C ALA A 193 18.13 7.46 0.64
N LEU A 194 16.97 7.29 1.29
CA LEU A 194 16.78 7.65 2.70
C LEU A 194 17.48 6.72 3.68
N ASN A 195 17.81 5.49 3.27
CA ASN A 195 18.39 4.48 4.15
C ASN A 195 19.75 4.86 4.74
N ARG A 196 20.39 5.92 4.24
CA ARG A 196 21.66 6.45 4.73
C ARG A 196 21.52 7.72 5.58
N SER A 197 20.32 8.29 5.71
CA SER A 197 20.12 9.49 6.53
C SER A 197 20.01 9.14 8.02
N ALA A 198 20.50 10.05 8.87
CA ALA A 198 20.36 9.94 10.33
C ALA A 198 18.88 9.81 10.71
N LEU A 199 17.99 10.62 10.10
CA LEU A 199 16.53 10.49 10.25
C LEU A 199 16.02 9.05 10.16
N PHE A 200 16.50 8.28 9.17
CA PHE A 200 16.03 6.92 8.97
C PHE A 200 16.74 5.93 9.90
N SER A 201 18.07 5.98 10.00
CA SER A 201 18.84 5.04 10.82
C SER A 201 18.52 5.16 12.31
N GLU A 202 18.21 6.37 12.76
CA GLU A 202 17.83 6.68 14.14
C GLU A 202 16.31 6.59 14.36
N GLY A 203 15.53 6.17 13.37
CA GLY A 203 14.08 5.96 13.53
C GLY A 203 13.27 7.23 13.80
N ALA A 204 13.77 8.39 13.38
CA ALA A 204 13.04 9.66 13.40
C ALA A 204 11.98 9.73 12.29
N ILE A 205 12.13 8.94 11.23
CA ILE A 205 11.13 8.77 10.16
C ILE A 205 10.90 7.30 9.82
N GLU A 206 9.70 6.98 9.33
CA GLU A 206 9.34 5.68 8.76
C GLU A 206 8.66 5.87 7.40
N VAL A 207 8.91 4.99 6.43
CA VAL A 207 8.19 5.00 5.15
C VAL A 207 6.80 4.44 5.36
N GLN A 208 5.77 5.26 5.14
CA GLN A 208 4.38 4.88 5.31
C GLN A 208 3.44 5.82 4.55
N ASP A 209 2.56 5.26 3.71
CA ASP A 209 1.50 6.01 3.03
C ASP A 209 0.62 6.80 4.00
N GLU A 210 0.23 8.01 3.60
CA GLU A 210 -0.67 8.86 4.39
C GLU A 210 -1.94 8.16 4.84
N GLY A 211 -2.60 7.41 3.96
CA GLY A 211 -3.83 6.68 4.30
C GLY A 211 -3.60 5.66 5.40
N SER A 212 -2.46 4.95 5.37
CA SER A 212 -2.08 4.03 6.45
C SER A 212 -1.78 4.75 7.76
N GLN A 213 -1.36 6.02 7.73
CA GLN A 213 -1.15 6.82 8.93
C GLN A 213 -2.49 7.21 9.58
N LEU A 214 -3.51 7.55 8.77
CA LEU A 214 -4.86 7.88 9.25
C LEU A 214 -5.51 6.70 10.00
N LEU A 215 -5.22 5.46 9.62
CA LEU A 215 -5.72 4.27 10.32
C LEU A 215 -5.28 4.20 11.78
N ALA A 216 -4.06 4.64 12.09
CA ALA A 216 -3.60 4.72 13.49
C ALA A 216 -4.32 5.85 14.26
N LEU A 217 -4.59 6.98 13.58
CA LEU A 217 -5.33 8.10 14.16
C LEU A 217 -6.78 7.74 14.49
N LEU A 218 -7.45 6.96 13.63
CA LEU A 218 -8.79 6.44 13.89
C LEU A 218 -8.85 5.58 15.18
N LEU A 219 -7.81 4.78 15.42
CA LEU A 219 -7.73 3.98 16.64
C LEU A 219 -7.58 4.89 17.86
N ALA A 220 -6.83 5.99 17.76
CA ALA A 220 -6.65 7.00 18.81
C ALA A 220 -6.23 6.45 20.20
N PRO A 221 -5.24 5.56 20.31
CA PRO A 221 -4.81 5.00 21.60
C PRO A 221 -4.33 6.07 22.58
N ARG A 222 -4.66 5.89 23.86
CA ARG A 222 -4.27 6.78 24.96
C ARG A 222 -3.09 6.20 25.75
N ARG A 223 -2.42 7.08 26.50
CA ARG A 223 -1.35 6.68 27.41
C ARG A 223 -1.88 5.70 28.47
N GLY A 224 -1.09 4.68 28.77
CA GLY A 224 -1.43 3.66 29.79
C GLY A 224 -2.42 2.57 29.34
N GLU A 225 -3.08 2.71 28.19
CA GLU A 225 -4.04 1.71 27.68
C GLU A 225 -3.36 0.38 27.29
N MET A 226 -4.16 -0.69 27.27
CA MET A 226 -3.83 -1.97 26.63
C MET A 226 -4.37 -1.99 25.21
N VAL A 227 -3.47 -2.09 24.24
CA VAL A 227 -3.78 -1.98 22.80
C VAL A 227 -3.24 -3.19 22.05
N ALA A 228 -3.92 -3.62 20.99
CA ALA A 228 -3.38 -4.57 20.04
C ALA A 228 -3.42 -4.06 18.59
N ASP A 229 -2.35 -4.36 17.87
CA ASP A 229 -2.30 -4.42 16.41
C ASP A 229 -2.36 -5.90 16.01
N PHE A 230 -3.53 -6.36 15.57
CA PHE A 230 -3.85 -7.79 15.44
C PHE A 230 -3.24 -8.44 14.20
N CYS A 231 -2.84 -7.63 13.21
CA CYS A 231 -2.21 -8.07 11.96
C CYS A 231 -1.02 -7.14 11.67
N ALA A 232 -0.08 -7.10 12.61
CA ALA A 232 0.94 -6.06 12.68
C ALA A 232 1.89 -6.03 11.47
N GLY A 233 2.10 -7.16 10.80
CA GLY A 233 3.01 -7.26 9.65
C GLY A 233 4.42 -6.81 10.03
N ALA A 234 4.97 -5.88 9.26
CA ALA A 234 6.27 -5.28 9.55
C ALA A 234 6.22 -4.20 10.66
N GLY A 235 5.05 -3.97 11.26
CA GLY A 235 4.80 -3.08 12.40
C GLY A 235 4.77 -1.59 12.08
N GLY A 236 4.45 -1.21 10.83
CA GLY A 236 4.30 0.20 10.46
C GLY A 236 3.30 0.92 11.37
N LYS A 237 2.08 0.39 11.47
CA LYS A 237 1.02 0.96 12.32
C LYS A 237 1.30 0.77 13.80
N THR A 238 1.82 -0.39 14.22
CA THR A 238 2.31 -0.64 15.58
C THR A 238 3.22 0.49 16.09
N LEU A 239 4.24 0.88 15.32
CA LEU A 239 5.16 1.96 15.71
C LEU A 239 4.47 3.32 15.85
N ALA A 240 3.44 3.58 15.02
CA ALA A 240 2.61 4.78 15.12
C ALA A 240 1.80 4.77 16.43
N LEU A 241 1.13 3.66 16.72
CA LEU A 241 0.34 3.49 17.95
C LEU A 241 1.21 3.64 19.20
N GLY A 242 2.40 3.02 19.22
CA GLY A 242 3.34 3.14 20.35
C GLY A 242 3.80 4.59 20.57
N ALA A 243 4.03 5.35 19.50
CA ALA A 243 4.37 6.77 19.58
C ALA A 243 3.20 7.61 20.11
N MET A 244 1.97 7.35 19.68
CA MET A 244 0.75 8.00 20.19
C MET A 244 0.53 7.72 21.69
N MET A 245 0.81 6.48 22.12
CA MET A 245 0.78 6.08 23.53
C MET A 245 1.95 6.64 24.35
N ARG A 246 2.84 7.42 23.72
CA ARG A 246 4.03 8.03 24.34
C ARG A 246 4.92 7.02 25.07
N ASN A 247 5.09 5.85 24.46
CA ASN A 247 5.87 4.74 25.03
C ASN A 247 5.35 4.27 26.42
N THR A 248 4.05 4.35 26.68
CA THR A 248 3.41 3.88 27.93
C THR A 248 2.35 2.82 27.66
N GLY A 249 1.86 2.13 28.70
CA GLY A 249 0.85 1.08 28.55
C GLY A 249 1.41 -0.23 27.99
N ARG A 250 0.56 -1.02 27.33
CA ARG A 250 0.97 -2.28 26.67
C ARG A 250 0.44 -2.33 25.25
N LEU A 251 1.32 -2.46 24.27
CA LEU A 251 0.95 -2.62 22.86
C LEU A 251 1.37 -4.00 22.37
N TYR A 252 0.40 -4.88 22.12
CA TYR A 252 0.66 -6.17 21.50
C TYR A 252 0.67 -6.04 19.97
N ALA A 253 1.65 -6.66 19.34
CA ALA A 253 1.76 -6.75 17.88
C ALA A 253 1.68 -8.22 17.47
N PHE A 254 0.50 -8.65 17.05
CA PHE A 254 0.23 -10.02 16.65
C PHE A 254 0.44 -10.21 15.15
N ASP A 255 1.03 -11.33 14.76
CA ASP A 255 1.04 -11.81 13.37
C ASP A 255 1.24 -13.33 13.35
N VAL A 256 0.71 -13.99 12.32
CA VAL A 256 0.94 -15.42 12.09
C VAL A 256 2.29 -15.69 11.43
N ALA A 257 2.85 -14.69 10.77
CA ALA A 257 4.09 -14.79 10.02
C ALA A 257 5.28 -14.21 10.82
N GLU A 258 6.06 -15.11 11.43
CA GLU A 258 7.27 -14.75 12.18
C GLU A 258 8.22 -13.84 11.39
N HIS A 259 8.47 -14.18 10.11
CA HIS A 259 9.34 -13.39 9.23
C HIS A 259 8.87 -11.93 9.02
N ARG A 260 7.59 -11.60 9.25
CA ARG A 260 7.09 -10.22 9.22
C ARG A 260 7.42 -9.49 10.51
N LEU A 261 7.23 -10.14 11.67
CA LEU A 261 7.61 -9.60 12.99
C LEU A 261 9.13 -9.46 13.14
N ASP A 262 9.92 -10.31 12.48
CA ASP A 262 11.38 -10.15 12.42
C ASP A 262 11.78 -8.82 11.77
N LYS A 263 11.01 -8.33 10.80
CA LYS A 263 11.22 -7.00 10.20
C LYS A 263 10.82 -5.86 11.14
N LEU A 264 9.94 -6.10 12.12
CA LEU A 264 9.59 -5.11 13.15
C LEU A 264 10.73 -4.92 14.16
N ARG A 265 11.41 -5.99 14.59
CA ARG A 265 12.49 -5.93 15.60
C ARG A 265 13.53 -4.81 15.37
N PRO A 266 14.20 -4.69 14.20
CA PRO A 266 15.16 -3.62 13.96
C PRO A 266 14.51 -2.23 13.88
N ARG A 267 13.24 -2.14 13.47
CA ARG A 267 12.50 -0.86 13.43
C ARG A 267 12.13 -0.42 14.85
N LEU A 268 11.77 -1.37 15.72
CA LEU A 268 11.49 -1.13 17.13
C LEU A 268 12.75 -0.65 17.87
N ALA A 269 13.89 -1.30 17.64
CA ALA A 269 15.16 -0.92 18.26
C ALA A 269 15.52 0.55 18.00
N ARG A 270 15.33 1.03 16.77
CA ARG A 270 15.59 2.43 16.43
C ARG A 270 14.42 3.38 16.74
N SER A 271 13.20 2.92 17.01
CA SER A 271 12.05 3.82 17.24
C SER A 271 12.06 4.47 18.62
N GLY A 272 12.79 3.88 19.59
CA GLY A 272 12.80 4.31 20.98
C GLY A 272 11.61 3.79 21.80
N LEU A 273 10.82 2.86 21.24
CA LEU A 273 9.71 2.23 21.95
C LEU A 273 10.17 0.99 22.73
N SER A 274 9.65 0.84 23.93
CA SER A 274 9.84 -0.29 24.84
C SER A 274 8.53 -0.92 25.31
N ASN A 275 7.39 -0.29 25.03
CA ASN A 275 6.05 -0.77 25.41
C ASN A 275 5.40 -1.74 24.41
N VAL A 276 6.15 -2.22 23.40
CA VAL A 276 5.65 -3.08 22.32
C VAL A 276 6.05 -4.54 22.55
N TYR A 277 5.07 -5.43 22.43
CA TYR A 277 5.23 -6.87 22.61
C TYR A 277 4.88 -7.60 21.29
N PRO A 278 5.88 -7.88 20.43
CA PRO A 278 5.68 -8.72 19.26
C PRO A 278 5.38 -10.16 19.67
N VAL A 279 4.27 -10.71 19.19
CA VAL A 279 3.81 -12.06 19.54
C VAL A 279 3.41 -12.80 18.27
N VAL A 280 4.16 -13.84 17.92
CA VAL A 280 3.77 -14.79 16.87
C VAL A 280 2.59 -15.62 17.39
N ILE A 281 1.52 -15.74 16.61
CA ILE A 281 0.35 -16.58 16.91
C ILE A 281 0.19 -17.65 15.83
N ALA A 282 -0.35 -18.82 16.17
CA ALA A 282 -0.58 -19.87 15.16
C ALA A 282 -1.72 -19.50 14.20
N HIS A 283 -2.77 -18.88 14.74
CA HIS A 283 -3.99 -18.45 14.03
C HIS A 283 -4.77 -17.46 14.90
N GLU A 284 -5.85 -16.87 14.39
CA GLU A 284 -6.62 -15.85 15.09
C GLU A 284 -7.27 -16.34 16.40
N ARG A 285 -7.43 -17.65 16.60
CA ARG A 285 -8.02 -18.26 17.83
C ARG A 285 -6.99 -18.80 18.83
N ASP A 286 -5.72 -18.41 18.70
CA ASP A 286 -4.61 -18.89 19.54
C ASP A 286 -4.87 -18.62 21.04
N ASP A 287 -4.43 -19.52 21.92
CA ASP A 287 -4.60 -19.40 23.37
C ASP A 287 -4.08 -18.05 23.93
N ARG A 288 -3.03 -17.49 23.32
CA ARG A 288 -2.47 -16.19 23.70
C ARG A 288 -3.48 -15.06 23.49
N ILE A 289 -4.31 -15.15 22.44
CA ILE A 289 -5.42 -14.22 22.17
C ILE A 289 -6.53 -14.44 23.20
N GLN A 290 -6.91 -15.70 23.45
CA GLN A 290 -7.99 -16.02 24.40
C GLN A 290 -7.69 -15.53 25.82
N ARG A 291 -6.42 -15.62 26.26
CA ARG A 291 -5.97 -15.09 27.57
C ARG A 291 -6.13 -13.57 27.71
N LEU A 292 -6.31 -12.85 26.62
CA LEU A 292 -6.50 -11.40 26.57
C LEU A 292 -7.96 -10.99 26.33
N ALA A 293 -8.89 -11.94 26.26
CA ALA A 293 -10.32 -11.66 26.08
C ALA A 293 -10.84 -10.67 27.13
N GLY A 294 -11.54 -9.63 26.67
CA GLY A 294 -12.14 -8.59 27.52
C GLY A 294 -11.16 -7.66 28.25
N LYS A 295 -9.87 -7.63 27.89
CA LYS A 295 -8.85 -6.85 28.61
C LYS A 295 -8.37 -5.58 27.88
N LEU A 296 -8.56 -5.49 26.57
CA LEU A 296 -7.98 -4.42 25.76
C LEU A 296 -8.92 -3.22 25.68
N ASP A 297 -8.34 -2.03 25.74
CA ASP A 297 -9.01 -0.77 25.47
C ASP A 297 -9.25 -0.60 23.98
N ARG A 298 -8.25 -0.95 23.16
CA ARG A 298 -8.29 -0.73 21.71
C ARG A 298 -7.67 -1.85 20.91
N VAL A 299 -8.26 -2.14 19.76
CA VAL A 299 -7.75 -3.14 18.82
C VAL A 299 -7.81 -2.58 17.40
N LEU A 300 -6.68 -2.64 16.71
CA LEU A 300 -6.57 -2.39 15.28
C LEU A 300 -6.48 -3.74 14.55
N VAL A 301 -7.29 -3.89 13.52
CA VAL A 301 -7.26 -4.99 12.58
C VAL A 301 -6.95 -4.43 11.20
N ASP A 302 -5.66 -4.35 10.86
CA ASP A 302 -5.18 -4.08 9.50
C ASP A 302 -5.16 -5.40 8.71
N ALA A 303 -6.33 -5.80 8.22
CA ALA A 303 -6.56 -7.18 7.82
C ALA A 303 -5.78 -7.55 6.54
N PRO A 304 -5.32 -8.82 6.41
CA PRO A 304 -4.80 -9.31 5.15
C PRO A 304 -5.85 -9.19 4.06
N CYS A 305 -5.52 -8.50 2.97
CA CYS A 305 -6.44 -8.20 1.88
C CYS A 305 -5.75 -8.28 0.52
N THR A 306 -6.50 -8.10 -0.55
CA THR A 306 -6.01 -8.13 -1.94
C THR A 306 -5.00 -7.03 -2.25
N GLY A 307 -5.01 -5.94 -1.49
CA GLY A 307 -4.15 -4.79 -1.73
C GLY A 307 -4.46 -4.02 -3.01
N THR A 308 -5.68 -4.15 -3.55
CA THR A 308 -6.15 -3.45 -4.77
C THR A 308 -6.05 -1.93 -4.67
N GLY A 309 -6.02 -1.35 -3.47
CA GLY A 309 -5.76 0.08 -3.25
C GLY A 309 -4.30 0.49 -3.42
N THR A 310 -3.36 -0.46 -3.42
CA THR A 310 -1.90 -0.20 -3.46
C THR A 310 -1.26 -0.40 -4.83
N LEU A 311 -2.05 -0.51 -5.90
CA LEU A 311 -1.54 -0.85 -7.24
C LEU A 311 -0.54 0.16 -7.82
N ARG A 312 -0.56 1.40 -7.34
CA ARG A 312 0.47 2.41 -7.68
C ARG A 312 1.87 1.98 -7.22
N ARG A 313 1.94 1.22 -6.11
CA ARG A 313 3.16 0.67 -5.50
C ARG A 313 3.42 -0.76 -5.95
N ASN A 314 2.39 -1.60 -5.97
CA ASN A 314 2.47 -3.05 -6.25
C ASN A 314 1.54 -3.43 -7.42
N PRO A 315 1.86 -3.01 -8.65
CA PRO A 315 0.96 -3.18 -9.80
C PRO A 315 0.78 -4.64 -10.24
N ASP A 316 1.63 -5.56 -9.78
CA ASP A 316 1.48 -6.99 -10.06
C ASP A 316 0.34 -7.65 -9.29
N LEU A 317 -0.15 -7.06 -8.19
CA LEU A 317 -1.21 -7.67 -7.38
C LEU A 317 -2.47 -7.98 -8.19
N LYS A 318 -2.88 -7.09 -9.10
CA LYS A 318 -4.05 -7.31 -9.97
C LYS A 318 -3.88 -8.45 -10.97
N TRP A 319 -2.64 -8.91 -11.22
CA TRP A 319 -2.35 -10.05 -12.11
C TRP A 319 -2.10 -11.35 -11.35
N ARG A 320 -1.74 -11.26 -10.06
CA ARG A 320 -1.47 -12.40 -9.16
C ARG A 320 -2.69 -12.89 -8.40
N LEU A 321 -3.77 -12.12 -8.42
CA LEU A 321 -5.00 -12.38 -7.67
C LEU A 321 -6.19 -12.49 -8.62
N GLY A 322 -7.20 -13.25 -8.22
CA GLY A 322 -8.49 -13.34 -8.89
C GLY A 322 -9.66 -13.25 -7.92
N GLU A 323 -10.88 -13.36 -8.45
CA GLU A 323 -12.14 -13.28 -7.70
C GLU A 323 -12.20 -14.28 -6.54
N ALA A 324 -11.73 -15.51 -6.75
CA ALA A 324 -11.68 -16.53 -5.70
C ALA A 324 -10.78 -16.12 -4.51
N ASP A 325 -9.69 -15.39 -4.76
CA ASP A 325 -8.82 -14.88 -3.70
C ASP A 325 -9.52 -13.79 -2.88
N VAL A 326 -10.30 -12.92 -3.53
CA VAL A 326 -11.11 -11.88 -2.86
C VAL A 326 -12.05 -12.54 -1.85
N LEU A 327 -12.80 -13.56 -2.27
CA LEU A 327 -13.76 -14.26 -1.42
C LEU A 327 -13.07 -15.00 -0.27
N LYS A 328 -11.95 -15.66 -0.55
CA LYS A 328 -11.13 -16.35 0.48
C LYS A 328 -10.63 -15.36 1.53
N LEU A 329 -10.10 -14.22 1.10
CA LEU A 329 -9.59 -13.17 1.98
C LEU A 329 -10.72 -12.52 2.79
N ALA A 330 -11.87 -12.25 2.19
CA ALA A 330 -13.05 -11.74 2.90
C ALA A 330 -13.51 -12.67 4.03
N ALA A 331 -13.54 -13.99 3.77
CA ALA A 331 -13.87 -14.97 4.80
C ALA A 331 -12.83 -14.99 5.94
N GLN A 332 -11.54 -14.90 5.60
CA GLN A 332 -10.47 -14.80 6.59
C GLN A 332 -10.57 -13.51 7.42
N GLN A 333 -10.83 -12.38 6.77
CA GLN A 333 -11.04 -11.07 7.40
C GLN A 333 -12.20 -11.12 8.40
N ALA A 334 -13.32 -11.75 8.05
CA ALA A 334 -14.44 -11.94 8.95
C ALA A 334 -14.07 -12.77 10.19
N SER A 335 -13.31 -13.86 10.04
CA SER A 335 -12.84 -14.66 11.19
C SER A 335 -11.90 -13.86 12.10
N ILE A 336 -10.95 -13.13 11.51
CA ILE A 336 -10.01 -12.26 12.22
C ILE A 336 -10.77 -11.18 13.00
N LEU A 337 -11.71 -10.49 12.34
CA LEU A 337 -12.49 -9.41 12.95
C LEU A 337 -13.29 -9.91 14.15
N LYS A 338 -13.94 -11.08 14.02
CA LYS A 338 -14.68 -11.72 15.12
C LYS A 338 -13.76 -12.04 16.30
N SER A 339 -12.58 -12.60 16.05
CA SER A 339 -11.63 -12.93 17.11
C SER A 339 -11.08 -11.68 17.80
N ALA A 340 -10.63 -10.70 17.02
CA ALA A 340 -10.10 -9.44 17.52
C ALA A 340 -11.11 -8.68 18.40
N ALA A 341 -12.40 -8.73 18.05
CA ALA A 341 -13.47 -8.12 18.83
C ALA A 341 -13.62 -8.72 20.24
N THR A 342 -13.23 -9.99 20.47
CA THR A 342 -13.31 -10.63 21.80
C THR A 342 -12.33 -10.05 22.81
N LEU A 343 -11.24 -9.42 22.33
CA LEU A 343 -10.21 -8.83 23.16
C LEU A 343 -10.69 -7.58 23.89
N LEU A 344 -11.67 -6.88 23.34
CA LEU A 344 -12.10 -5.58 23.84
C LEU A 344 -12.93 -5.70 25.11
N LYS A 345 -12.67 -4.85 26.08
CA LYS A 345 -13.59 -4.63 27.20
C LYS A 345 -14.83 -3.82 26.76
N PRO A 346 -15.92 -3.76 27.56
CA PRO A 346 -17.00 -2.81 27.34
C PRO A 346 -16.48 -1.37 27.22
N GLY A 347 -17.01 -0.61 26.26
CA GLY A 347 -16.50 0.72 25.88
C GLY A 347 -15.22 0.73 25.04
N GLY A 348 -14.64 -0.45 24.74
CA GLY A 348 -13.42 -0.56 23.95
C GLY A 348 -13.63 -0.26 22.46
N ARG A 349 -12.60 0.26 21.79
CA ARG A 349 -12.65 0.66 20.36
C ARG A 349 -11.96 -0.35 19.45
N LEU A 350 -12.66 -0.75 18.39
CA LEU A 350 -12.16 -1.58 17.30
C LEU A 350 -12.01 -0.73 16.04
N VAL A 351 -10.87 -0.81 15.36
CA VAL A 351 -10.73 -0.29 13.99
C VAL A 351 -10.43 -1.45 13.07
N TYR A 352 -11.36 -1.74 12.16
CA TYR A 352 -11.13 -2.65 11.04
C TYR A 352 -10.66 -1.83 9.84
N ALA A 353 -9.59 -2.27 9.17
CA ALA A 353 -9.06 -1.58 8.01
C ALA A 353 -8.46 -2.54 6.98
N THR A 354 -8.46 -2.10 5.72
CA THR A 354 -7.80 -2.79 4.60
C THR A 354 -7.17 -1.77 3.66
N CYS A 355 -6.26 -2.23 2.80
CA CYS A 355 -5.83 -1.48 1.61
C CYS A 355 -6.49 -2.01 0.33
N SER A 356 -7.76 -2.43 0.43
CA SER A 356 -8.59 -2.88 -0.70
C SER A 356 -9.58 -1.80 -1.13
N LEU A 357 -9.88 -1.78 -2.43
CA LEU A 357 -10.94 -0.96 -3.03
C LEU A 357 -12.24 -1.75 -3.22
N LEU A 358 -12.32 -2.99 -2.75
CA LEU A 358 -13.44 -3.90 -3.04
C LEU A 358 -14.43 -3.97 -1.87
N PRO A 359 -15.74 -3.77 -2.10
CA PRO A 359 -16.77 -3.87 -1.05
C PRO A 359 -16.76 -5.20 -0.30
N ALA A 360 -16.45 -6.29 -1.00
CA ALA A 360 -16.37 -7.65 -0.47
C ALA A 360 -15.38 -7.79 0.70
N GLU A 361 -14.31 -6.99 0.71
CA GLU A 361 -13.30 -6.98 1.78
C GLU A 361 -13.52 -5.82 2.77
N ASN A 362 -14.49 -4.95 2.50
CA ASN A 362 -14.66 -3.66 3.18
C ASN A 362 -16.02 -3.61 3.88
N ARG A 363 -16.95 -2.82 3.33
CA ARG A 363 -18.29 -2.58 3.90
C ARG A 363 -19.05 -3.87 4.17
N LEU A 364 -18.97 -4.88 3.28
CA LEU A 364 -19.74 -6.12 3.43
C LEU A 364 -19.24 -6.96 4.62
N VAL A 365 -17.94 -6.95 4.91
CA VAL A 365 -17.37 -7.61 6.10
C VAL A 365 -17.89 -6.94 7.38
N VAL A 366 -17.86 -5.60 7.41
CA VAL A 366 -18.28 -4.81 8.58
C VAL A 366 -19.79 -4.93 8.81
N GLU A 367 -20.60 -4.82 7.76
CA GLU A 367 -22.05 -4.99 7.82
C GLU A 367 -22.45 -6.39 8.31
N SER A 368 -21.77 -7.45 7.85
CA SER A 368 -21.99 -8.80 8.36
C SER A 368 -21.63 -8.92 9.84
N PHE A 369 -20.49 -8.34 10.24
CA PHE A 369 -20.06 -8.34 11.64
C PHE A 369 -21.08 -7.63 12.55
N LEU A 370 -21.55 -6.44 12.17
CA LEU A 370 -22.50 -5.66 12.97
C LEU A 370 -23.88 -6.33 13.06
N ARG A 371 -24.33 -7.04 12.01
CA ARG A 371 -25.55 -7.85 12.07
C ARG A 371 -25.46 -8.99 13.08
N GLU A 372 -24.27 -9.57 13.25
CA GLU A 372 -24.03 -10.68 14.19
C GLU A 372 -23.69 -10.21 15.61
N ARG A 373 -23.22 -8.96 15.77
CA ARG A 373 -22.69 -8.42 17.03
C ARG A 373 -23.44 -7.19 17.48
N ALA A 374 -24.59 -7.42 18.11
CA ALA A 374 -25.42 -6.36 18.69
C ALA A 374 -24.72 -5.56 19.81
N ASP A 375 -23.63 -6.09 20.38
CA ASP A 375 -22.78 -5.38 21.36
C ASP A 375 -21.76 -4.43 20.70
N PHE A 376 -21.81 -4.24 19.39
CA PHE A 376 -20.97 -3.30 18.66
C PHE A 376 -21.80 -2.29 17.87
N ALA A 377 -21.38 -1.03 17.91
CA ALA A 377 -21.95 0.05 17.11
C ALA A 377 -20.87 0.70 16.24
N LEU A 378 -21.27 1.13 15.04
CA LEU A 378 -20.42 1.91 14.14
C LEU A 378 -20.30 3.34 14.65
N HIS A 379 -19.10 3.90 14.63
CA HIS A 379 -18.81 5.29 14.92
C HIS A 379 -18.33 6.00 13.65
N ASP A 380 -18.71 7.27 13.52
CA ASP A 380 -18.33 8.08 12.37
C ASP A 380 -16.80 8.31 12.32
N ALA A 381 -16.19 7.90 11.22
CA ALA A 381 -14.75 7.98 11.03
C ALA A 381 -14.26 9.42 10.85
N ALA A 382 -15.06 10.32 10.25
CA ALA A 382 -14.69 11.72 10.09
C ALA A 382 -14.74 12.45 11.44
N GLU A 383 -15.74 12.18 12.29
CA GLU A 383 -15.77 12.67 13.66
C GLU A 383 -14.57 12.15 14.47
N ALA A 384 -14.23 10.86 14.33
CA ALA A 384 -13.07 10.27 15.01
C ALA A 384 -11.75 10.94 14.56
N LEU A 385 -11.61 11.30 13.28
CA LEU A 385 -10.47 12.06 12.76
C LEU A 385 -10.48 13.52 13.24
N ALA A 386 -11.65 14.17 13.26
CA ALA A 386 -11.79 15.54 13.76
C ALA A 386 -11.38 15.66 15.24
N GLN A 387 -11.69 14.65 16.06
CA GLN A 387 -11.20 14.56 17.45
C GLN A 387 -9.67 14.46 17.55
N GLN A 388 -9.00 13.99 16.49
CA GLN A 388 -7.54 14.00 16.37
C GLN A 388 -7.01 15.23 15.62
N GLN A 389 -7.83 16.27 15.47
CA GLN A 389 -7.51 17.51 14.74
C GLN A 389 -7.16 17.28 13.26
N VAL A 390 -7.72 16.23 12.66
CA VAL A 390 -7.60 15.95 11.23
C VAL A 390 -8.90 16.34 10.55
N GLY A 391 -8.82 17.36 9.69
CA GLY A 391 -9.94 17.74 8.83
C GLY A 391 -10.13 16.70 7.74
N PHE A 392 -11.23 15.95 7.80
CA PHE A 392 -11.63 15.01 6.75
C PHE A 392 -13.12 15.21 6.46
N GLU A 393 -13.43 15.60 5.23
CA GLU A 393 -14.82 15.78 4.79
C GLU A 393 -15.36 14.42 4.32
N SER A 394 -16.34 13.88 5.06
CA SER A 394 -17.15 12.74 4.61
C SER A 394 -18.47 13.22 4.03
N GLN A 395 -19.07 12.43 3.13
CA GLN A 395 -20.44 12.68 2.71
C GLN A 395 -21.40 12.40 3.87
N PRO A 396 -22.51 13.17 4.01
CA PRO A 396 -23.51 12.88 5.03
C PRO A 396 -23.99 11.42 4.96
N GLY A 397 -23.97 10.72 6.10
CA GLY A 397 -24.34 9.31 6.20
C GLY A 397 -23.22 8.31 5.91
N GLN A 398 -22.02 8.76 5.54
CA GLN A 398 -20.85 7.90 5.32
C GLN A 398 -20.00 7.78 6.60
N ALA A 399 -20.39 6.88 7.50
CA ALA A 399 -19.69 6.66 8.76
C ALA A 399 -18.34 5.92 8.62
N MET A 400 -18.09 5.25 7.48
CA MET A 400 -16.85 4.51 7.21
C MET A 400 -15.88 5.34 6.35
N LEU A 401 -14.58 5.23 6.62
CA LEU A 401 -13.55 5.88 5.81
C LEU A 401 -13.31 5.10 4.52
N GLU A 402 -13.40 5.77 3.38
CA GLU A 402 -12.90 5.26 2.09
C GLU A 402 -11.95 6.29 1.47
N LEU A 403 -10.70 5.87 1.26
CA LEU A 403 -9.67 6.65 0.59
C LEU A 403 -9.45 6.13 -0.82
N PHE A 404 -9.23 7.06 -1.73
CA PHE A 404 -9.03 6.82 -3.16
C PHE A 404 -7.87 7.67 -3.66
N PRO A 405 -6.97 7.11 -4.48
CA PRO A 405 -5.81 7.85 -4.96
C PRO A 405 -6.09 9.11 -5.78
N ASP A 406 -7.15 9.09 -6.59
CA ASP A 406 -7.55 10.21 -7.44
C ASP A 406 -8.18 11.37 -6.64
N ARG A 407 -8.81 11.08 -5.49
CA ARG A 407 -9.51 12.08 -4.67
C ARG A 407 -8.67 12.61 -3.51
N HIS A 408 -7.92 11.70 -2.87
CA HIS A 408 -7.25 11.98 -1.59
C HIS A 408 -5.73 12.07 -1.75
N GLY A 409 -5.17 11.63 -2.89
CA GLY A 409 -3.72 11.60 -3.09
C GLY A 409 -3.00 10.56 -2.21
N THR A 410 -3.71 9.68 -1.52
CA THR A 410 -3.19 8.53 -0.75
C THR A 410 -3.28 7.25 -1.58
N ASP A 411 -2.83 6.11 -1.09
CA ASP A 411 -3.30 4.84 -1.67
C ASP A 411 -4.79 4.59 -1.33
N GLY A 412 -5.38 3.59 -1.96
CA GLY A 412 -6.72 3.13 -1.62
C GLY A 412 -6.76 2.43 -0.27
N PHE A 413 -7.60 2.91 0.64
CA PHE A 413 -7.80 2.34 1.97
C PHE A 413 -9.26 2.37 2.37
N PHE A 414 -9.62 1.46 3.25
CA PHE A 414 -10.91 1.45 3.93
C PHE A 414 -10.71 1.33 5.43
N ALA A 415 -11.59 1.96 6.21
CA ALA A 415 -11.66 1.73 7.64
C ALA A 415 -13.06 1.89 8.22
N ALA A 416 -13.38 1.08 9.22
CA ALA A 416 -14.57 1.22 10.05
C ALA A 416 -14.17 1.31 11.52
N VAL A 417 -14.64 2.36 12.20
CA VAL A 417 -14.48 2.53 13.65
C VAL A 417 -15.72 1.95 14.31
N MET A 418 -15.53 1.00 15.22
CA MET A 418 -16.61 0.41 15.99
C MET A 418 -16.28 0.48 17.47
N GLN A 419 -17.32 0.55 18.31
CA GLN A 419 -17.16 0.55 19.75
C GLN A 419 -18.03 -0.55 20.35
N ARG A 420 -17.46 -1.25 21.33
CA ARG A 420 -18.19 -2.24 22.12
C ARG A 420 -19.02 -1.52 23.18
N SER A 421 -20.31 -1.85 23.30
CA SER A 421 -21.19 -1.34 24.36
C SER A 421 -20.78 -1.83 25.74
#